data_AF-A0A835UPX8-F1
#
_entry.id   AF-A0A835UPX8-F1
#
_cell.length_a   1.000
_cell.length_b   1.000
_cell.length_c   1.000
_cell.angle_alpha   90.00
_cell.angle_beta   90.00
_cell.angle_gamma   90.00
#
_symmetry.space_group_name_H-M   'P 1'
#
loop_
_entity.id
_entity.type
_entity.pdbx_description
1 polymer ?
#
loop_
_entity_poly.entity_id
_entity_poly.type
_entity_poly.pdbx_seq_one_letter_code
_entity_poly.pdbx_strand_id
1 'polypeptide(L)'
;MPAGKVVIGIPVYGRTWTLRDAGVNGIGAPANGTGPGEPGGVMLYSDVVEFNWRNATVVVYDDVVVAAYSYGGTAWVGYDDRRSVKAKARYGRRKGVGGYFLWALGFDDKRWSLSRRENLEAKKESDRKRGKGRKS
;
A
#
# COMPACT_ATOMS: atom_id res chain seq x y z
N MET A 1 -0.46 27.24 -2.32
CA MET A 1 -0.43 26.60 -0.99
C MET A 1 1.01 26.33 -0.59
N PRO A 2 1.50 26.74 0.61
CA PRO A 2 2.83 26.36 1.09
C PRO A 2 2.96 24.85 1.26
N ALA A 3 4.11 24.28 0.90
CA ALA A 3 4.33 22.82 0.96
C ALA A 3 4.04 22.25 2.35
N GLY A 4 4.51 22.89 3.42
CA GLY A 4 4.28 22.46 4.80
C GLY A 4 2.82 22.46 5.27
N LYS A 5 1.88 23.01 4.47
CA LYS A 5 0.44 22.95 4.73
C LYS A 5 -0.28 21.87 3.90
N VAL A 6 0.45 21.12 3.08
CA VAL A 6 -0.09 20.01 2.27
C VAL A 6 0.09 18.69 3.03
N VAL A 7 -0.92 17.83 3.02
CA VAL A 7 -0.87 16.48 3.58
C VAL A 7 -1.22 15.48 2.48
N ILE A 8 -0.41 14.44 2.30
CA ILE A 8 -0.66 13.40 1.31
C ILE A 8 -1.66 12.38 1.86
N GLY A 9 -2.78 12.18 1.18
CA GLY A 9 -3.69 11.08 1.45
C GLY A 9 -3.16 9.78 0.85
N ILE A 10 -3.13 8.72 1.65
CA ILE A 10 -2.76 7.37 1.20
C ILE A 10 -3.94 6.43 1.49
N PRO A 11 -4.51 5.77 0.48
CA PRO A 11 -5.62 4.85 0.66
C PRO A 11 -5.15 3.56 1.34
N VAL A 12 -5.96 3.05 2.27
CA VAL A 12 -5.83 1.75 2.94
C VAL A 12 -6.89 0.81 2.36
N TYR A 13 -7.10 0.88 1.05
CA TYR A 13 -8.05 0.06 0.33
C TYR A 13 -7.58 -0.06 -1.12
N GLY A 14 -8.09 -1.07 -1.82
CA GLY A 14 -7.89 -1.29 -3.23
C GLY A 14 -9.15 -1.02 -4.04
N ARG A 15 -8.94 -0.80 -5.34
CA ARG A 15 -10.00 -0.78 -6.35
C ARG A 15 -9.90 -2.05 -7.18
N THR A 16 -11.04 -2.62 -7.55
CA THR A 16 -11.09 -3.93 -8.20
C THR A 16 -11.79 -3.88 -9.55
N TRP A 17 -11.32 -4.72 -10.46
CA TRP A 17 -11.85 -4.86 -11.81
C TRP A 17 -11.96 -6.34 -12.21
N THR A 18 -12.91 -6.60 -13.11
CA THR A 18 -12.96 -7.86 -13.86
C THR A 18 -12.35 -7.61 -15.24
N LEU A 19 -11.19 -8.21 -15.51
CA LEU A 19 -10.47 -8.12 -16.78
C LEU A 19 -11.26 -8.75 -17.92
N ARG A 20 -11.07 -8.23 -19.13
CA ARG A 20 -11.57 -8.85 -20.38
C ARG A 20 -10.90 -10.17 -20.67
N ASP A 21 -9.60 -10.22 -20.41
CA ASP A 21 -8.73 -11.35 -20.71
C ASP A 21 -7.75 -11.53 -19.55
N ALA A 22 -7.70 -12.73 -18.98
CA ALA A 22 -6.78 -13.07 -17.89
C ALA A 22 -5.30 -13.01 -18.33
N GLY A 23 -5.03 -13.19 -19.63
CA GLY A 23 -3.69 -13.08 -20.21
C GLY A 23 -3.19 -11.63 -20.32
N VAL A 24 -4.08 -10.64 -20.25
CA VAL A 24 -3.76 -9.21 -20.30
C VAL A 24 -4.06 -8.59 -18.94
N ASN A 25 -3.07 -8.56 -18.05
CA ASN A 25 -3.26 -8.31 -16.61
C ASN A 25 -2.35 -7.19 -16.05
N GLY A 26 -1.66 -6.45 -16.91
CA GLY A 26 -0.87 -5.29 -16.52
C GLY A 26 -1.71 -4.05 -16.21
N ILE A 27 -1.05 -2.99 -15.77
CA ILE A 27 -1.67 -1.67 -15.62
C ILE A 27 -2.25 -1.21 -16.97
N GLY A 28 -3.50 -0.75 -16.96
CA GLY A 28 -4.21 -0.32 -18.16
C GLY A 28 -4.87 -1.46 -18.96
N ALA A 29 -4.83 -2.70 -18.45
CA ALA A 29 -5.53 -3.82 -19.08
C ALA A 29 -7.04 -3.54 -19.24
N PRO A 30 -7.64 -3.91 -20.37
CA PRO A 30 -9.08 -3.74 -20.59
C PRO A 30 -9.93 -4.52 -19.57
N ALA A 31 -10.96 -3.87 -19.03
CA ALA A 31 -11.90 -4.44 -18.06
C ALA A 31 -13.35 -4.37 -18.55
N ASN A 32 -14.20 -5.23 -17.98
CA ASN A 32 -15.64 -5.33 -18.27
C ASN A 32 -16.54 -4.82 -17.15
N GLY A 33 -15.95 -4.44 -16.02
CA GLY A 33 -16.70 -3.93 -14.88
C GLY A 33 -15.90 -3.97 -13.59
N THR A 34 -16.60 -3.74 -12.50
CA THR A 34 -16.06 -3.87 -11.15
C THR A 34 -15.66 -5.31 -10.86
N GLY A 35 -14.59 -5.46 -10.10
CA GLY A 35 -14.08 -6.76 -9.66
C GLY A 35 -14.74 -7.21 -8.35
N PRO A 36 -14.15 -8.21 -7.68
CA PRO A 36 -14.63 -8.68 -6.38
C PRO A 36 -14.54 -7.59 -5.29
N GLY A 37 -15.24 -7.79 -4.18
CA GLY A 37 -15.27 -6.86 -3.04
C GLY A 37 -16.64 -6.19 -2.87
N GLU A 38 -16.64 -5.10 -2.12
CA GLU A 38 -17.85 -4.30 -1.85
C GLU A 38 -18.41 -3.66 -3.12
N PRO A 39 -19.71 -3.31 -3.14
CA PRO A 39 -20.34 -2.63 -4.25
C PRO A 39 -19.53 -1.43 -4.75
N GLY A 40 -19.37 -1.34 -6.07
CA GLY A 40 -18.57 -0.31 -6.71
C GLY A 40 -17.09 -0.65 -6.85
N GLY A 41 -16.66 -1.88 -6.52
CA GLY A 41 -15.30 -2.37 -6.79
C GLY A 41 -14.27 -1.85 -5.79
N VAL A 42 -14.53 -2.07 -4.50
CA VAL A 42 -13.66 -1.68 -3.39
C VAL A 42 -13.33 -2.91 -2.55
N MET A 43 -12.07 -3.04 -2.16
CA MET A 43 -11.66 -3.98 -1.10
C MET A 43 -10.88 -3.22 -0.03
N LEU A 44 -11.18 -3.46 1.24
CA LEU A 44 -10.32 -2.95 2.32
C LEU A 44 -8.95 -3.61 2.20
N TYR A 45 -7.88 -2.97 2.68
CA TYR A 45 -6.55 -3.58 2.58
C TYR A 45 -6.47 -4.93 3.32
N SER A 46 -7.19 -5.10 4.43
CA SER A 46 -7.39 -6.40 5.09
C SER A 46 -7.91 -7.47 4.13
N ASP A 47 -8.91 -7.11 3.32
CA ASP A 47 -9.59 -8.03 2.40
C ASP A 47 -8.73 -8.32 1.18
N VAL A 48 -7.93 -7.34 0.72
CA VAL A 48 -6.93 -7.57 -0.32
C VAL A 48 -5.91 -8.63 0.12
N VAL A 49 -5.40 -8.52 1.36
CA VAL A 49 -4.44 -9.50 1.90
C VAL A 49 -5.07 -10.89 1.99
N GLU A 50 -6.31 -10.99 2.47
CA GLU A 50 -7.05 -12.25 2.58
C GLU A 50 -7.40 -12.85 1.20
N PHE A 51 -7.85 -12.00 0.27
CA PHE A 51 -8.16 -12.37 -1.12
C PHE A 51 -6.93 -12.93 -1.83
N ASN A 52 -5.79 -12.25 -1.71
CA ASN A 52 -4.55 -12.69 -2.35
C ASN A 52 -4.09 -14.05 -1.81
N TRP A 53 -4.19 -14.25 -0.50
CA TRP A 53 -3.85 -15.52 0.15
C TRP A 53 -4.79 -16.66 -0.26
N ARG A 54 -6.11 -16.44 -0.21
CA ARG A 54 -7.10 -17.47 -0.55
C ARG A 54 -7.07 -17.90 -2.00
N ASN A 55 -6.81 -16.96 -2.92
CA ASN A 55 -6.89 -17.20 -4.36
C ASN A 55 -5.52 -17.41 -5.01
N ALA A 56 -4.44 -17.46 -4.21
CA ALA A 56 -3.06 -17.60 -4.69
C ALA A 56 -2.73 -16.62 -5.83
N THR A 57 -3.16 -15.37 -5.69
CA THR A 57 -2.98 -14.33 -6.73
C THR A 57 -1.51 -14.02 -6.96
N VAL A 58 -1.17 -13.61 -8.17
CA VAL A 58 0.12 -12.96 -8.43
C VAL A 58 0.06 -11.52 -7.91
N VAL A 59 1.04 -11.12 -7.10
CA VAL A 59 1.18 -9.75 -6.59
C VAL A 59 2.37 -9.08 -7.28
N VAL A 60 2.11 -7.92 -7.88
CA VAL A 60 3.09 -7.13 -8.61
C VAL A 60 3.20 -5.74 -7.98
N TYR A 61 4.43 -5.27 -7.82
CA TYR A 61 4.70 -3.88 -7.49
C TYR A 61 5.18 -3.16 -8.75
N ASP A 62 4.52 -2.07 -9.11
CA ASP A 62 4.89 -1.25 -10.26
C ASP A 62 5.65 0.00 -9.79
N ASP A 63 6.92 0.10 -10.20
CA ASP A 63 7.82 1.20 -9.82
C ASP A 63 7.51 2.53 -10.53
N VAL A 64 6.77 2.49 -11.65
CA VAL A 64 6.39 3.70 -12.41
C VAL A 64 5.22 4.39 -11.74
N VAL A 65 4.16 3.65 -11.40
CA VAL A 65 2.99 4.21 -10.70
C VAL A 65 3.14 4.26 -9.18
N VAL A 66 4.14 3.56 -8.63
CA VAL A 66 4.43 3.48 -7.18
C VAL A 66 3.22 2.95 -6.42
N ALA A 67 2.74 1.77 -6.84
CA ALA A 67 1.61 1.06 -6.25
C ALA A 67 1.74 -0.44 -6.50
N ALA A 68 0.95 -1.23 -5.78
CA ALA A 68 0.82 -2.65 -6.02
C ALA A 68 -0.46 -2.95 -6.80
N TYR A 69 -0.45 -4.07 -7.52
CA TYR A 69 -1.65 -4.72 -7.97
C TYR A 69 -1.53 -6.23 -7.81
N SER A 70 -2.67 -6.91 -7.72
CA SER A 70 -2.73 -8.37 -7.75
C SER A 70 -3.75 -8.86 -8.75
N TYR A 71 -3.53 -10.06 -9.28
CA TYR A 71 -4.45 -10.68 -10.22
C TYR A 71 -4.51 -12.20 -10.09
N GLY A 72 -5.66 -12.76 -10.44
CA GLY A 72 -5.93 -14.20 -10.47
C GLY A 72 -7.16 -14.48 -11.33
N GLY A 73 -7.01 -15.30 -12.38
CA GLY A 73 -8.02 -15.39 -13.43
C GLY A 73 -8.29 -14.01 -14.02
N THR A 74 -9.56 -13.60 -14.07
CA THR A 74 -9.98 -12.26 -14.52
C THR A 74 -10.09 -11.24 -13.38
N ALA A 75 -9.87 -11.62 -12.12
CA ALA A 75 -9.90 -10.67 -11.01
C ALA A 75 -8.59 -9.85 -10.98
N TRP A 76 -8.72 -8.53 -10.82
CA TRP A 76 -7.60 -7.61 -10.71
C TRP A 76 -7.86 -6.59 -9.61
N VAL A 77 -6.87 -6.33 -8.76
CA VAL A 77 -6.99 -5.45 -7.60
C VAL A 77 -5.79 -4.51 -7.55
N GLY A 78 -6.01 -3.20 -7.63
CA GLY A 78 -4.96 -2.18 -7.50
C GLY A 78 -5.03 -1.50 -6.14
N TYR A 79 -3.91 -1.41 -5.42
CA TYR A 79 -3.88 -0.94 -4.03
C TYR A 79 -2.51 -0.39 -3.61
N ASP A 80 -2.45 0.23 -2.44
CA ASP A 80 -1.20 0.59 -1.78
C ASP A 80 -0.73 -0.56 -0.87
N ASP A 81 0.51 -0.98 -1.02
CA ASP A 81 1.16 -1.96 -0.15
C ASP A 81 2.23 -1.30 0.74
N ARG A 82 2.91 -2.09 1.56
CA ARG A 82 3.95 -1.59 2.46
C ARG A 82 5.07 -0.84 1.71
N ARG A 83 5.40 -1.23 0.48
CA ARG A 83 6.45 -0.60 -0.33
C ARG A 83 5.99 0.75 -0.86
N SER A 84 4.77 0.84 -1.39
CA SER A 84 4.24 2.09 -1.95
C SER A 84 3.93 3.11 -0.85
N VAL A 85 3.34 2.71 0.28
CA VAL A 85 3.11 3.59 1.44
C VAL A 85 4.43 4.20 1.92
N LYS A 86 5.48 3.39 2.05
CA LYS A 86 6.82 3.87 2.44
C LYS A 86 7.42 4.81 1.40
N ALA A 87 7.26 4.51 0.12
CA ALA A 87 7.75 5.36 -0.97
C ALA A 87 7.05 6.72 -1.00
N LYS A 88 5.72 6.74 -0.85
CA LYS A 88 4.89 7.97 -0.80
C LYS A 88 5.19 8.82 0.43
N ALA A 89 5.35 8.20 1.61
CA ALA A 89 5.77 8.91 2.83
C ALA A 89 7.17 9.55 2.68
N ARG A 90 8.13 8.83 2.09
CA ARG A 90 9.47 9.35 1.80
C ARG A 90 9.43 10.48 0.77
N TYR A 91 8.58 10.36 -0.25
CA TYR A 91 8.38 11.42 -1.24
C TYR A 91 7.87 12.70 -0.59
N GLY A 92 6.83 12.61 0.25
CA GLY A 92 6.31 13.75 1.00
C GLY A 92 7.39 14.45 1.84
N ARG A 93 8.18 13.67 2.58
CA ARG A 93 9.32 14.20 3.35
C ARG A 93 10.31 14.97 2.47
N ARG A 94 10.70 14.41 1.32
CA ARG A 94 11.63 15.08 0.37
C ARG A 94 11.04 16.37 -0.24
N LYS A 95 9.72 16.45 -0.38
CA LYS A 95 9.02 17.63 -0.90
C LYS A 95 8.68 18.66 0.18
N GLY A 96 8.99 18.40 1.45
CA GLY A 96 8.70 19.30 2.55
C GLY A 96 7.20 19.48 2.81
N VAL A 97 6.38 18.46 2.50
CA VAL A 97 4.95 18.48 2.83
C VAL A 97 4.73 18.28 4.33
N GLY A 98 3.63 18.77 4.86
CA GLY A 98 3.31 18.74 6.30
C GLY A 98 3.10 17.34 6.88
N GLY A 99 2.81 16.34 6.04
CA GLY A 99 2.72 14.95 6.45
C GLY A 99 1.95 14.08 5.47
N TYR A 100 1.45 12.94 5.97
CA TYR A 100 0.52 12.07 5.26
C TYR A 100 -0.57 11.59 6.23
N PHE A 101 -1.73 11.20 5.69
CA PHE A 101 -2.79 10.53 6.44
C PHE A 101 -3.19 9.24 5.72
N LEU A 102 -3.73 8.29 6.48
CA LEU A 102 -4.21 7.00 5.98
C LEU A 102 -5.73 6.99 5.96
N TRP A 103 -6.34 6.63 4.83
CA TRP A 103 -7.80 6.52 4.71
C TRP A 103 -8.26 5.09 4.39
N ALA A 104 -8.96 4.41 5.29
CA ALA A 104 -9.13 4.70 6.71
C ALA A 104 -8.28 3.75 7.53
N LEU A 105 -7.88 4.19 8.73
CA LEU A 105 -7.04 3.39 9.61
C LEU A 105 -7.65 2.00 9.91
N GLY A 106 -8.97 1.89 10.05
CA GLY A 106 -9.68 0.64 10.30
C GLY A 106 -9.69 -0.36 9.12
N PHE A 107 -9.19 0.02 7.95
CA PHE A 107 -9.13 -0.85 6.77
C PHE A 107 -7.80 -1.63 6.67
N ASP A 108 -6.85 -1.35 7.57
CA ASP A 108 -5.55 -1.99 7.60
C ASP A 108 -5.69 -3.48 8.01
N ASP A 109 -4.67 -4.28 7.75
CA ASP A 109 -4.70 -5.68 8.14
C ASP A 109 -4.59 -5.85 9.67
N LYS A 110 -4.84 -7.07 10.18
CA LYS A 110 -4.76 -7.37 11.62
C LYS A 110 -3.37 -7.11 12.23
N ARG A 111 -2.33 -6.92 11.41
CA ARG A 111 -0.95 -6.64 11.83
C ARG A 111 -0.62 -5.15 11.73
N TRP A 112 -1.57 -4.33 11.32
CA TRP A 112 -1.42 -2.90 11.05
C TRP A 112 -0.31 -2.65 10.03
N SER A 113 -0.21 -3.48 8.99
CA SER A 113 1.02 -3.54 8.20
C SER A 113 1.31 -2.28 7.39
N LEU A 114 0.28 -1.47 7.05
CA LEU A 114 0.47 -0.16 6.41
C LEU A 114 0.70 0.97 7.41
N SER A 115 -0.04 0.98 8.52
CA SER A 115 0.00 2.07 9.51
C SER A 115 1.11 1.94 10.54
N ARG A 116 1.61 0.72 10.76
CA ARG A 116 2.70 0.46 11.69
C ARG A 116 4.00 0.97 11.09
N ARG A 117 4.40 2.16 11.54
CA ARG A 117 5.77 2.67 11.39
C ARG A 117 6.75 1.55 11.73
N GLU A 118 7.74 1.39 10.86
CA GLU A 118 8.87 0.49 11.03
C GLU A 118 9.37 0.44 12.48
N ASN A 119 9.13 -0.68 13.17
CA ASN A 119 9.87 -1.10 14.38
C ASN A 119 11.40 -1.19 14.15
N LEU A 120 11.91 -0.81 12.97
CA LEU A 120 13.30 -0.84 12.57
C LEU A 120 14.01 0.51 12.76
N GLU A 121 13.33 1.66 12.68
CA GLU A 121 13.97 2.93 13.04
C GLU A 121 14.17 3.04 14.55
N ALA A 122 13.19 2.62 15.36
CA ALA A 122 13.32 2.55 16.82
C ALA A 122 14.35 1.51 17.31
N LYS A 123 14.46 0.35 16.63
CA LYS A 123 15.46 -0.67 16.97
C LYS A 123 16.89 -0.21 16.59
N LYS A 124 17.06 0.37 15.39
CA LYS A 124 18.34 0.96 14.96
C LYS A 124 18.77 2.15 15.83
N GLU A 125 17.83 2.98 16.29
CA GLU A 125 18.10 4.08 17.22
C GLU A 125 18.51 3.55 18.62
N SER A 126 17.84 2.51 19.13
CA SER A 126 18.17 1.93 20.44
C SER A 126 19.49 1.15 20.45
N ASP A 127 19.80 0.42 19.37
CA ASP A 127 21.07 -0.29 19.21
C ASP A 127 22.24 0.70 19.03
N ARG A 128 22.02 1.82 18.34
CA ARG A 128 23.01 2.91 18.19
C ARG A 128 23.29 3.64 19.51
N LYS A 129 22.29 3.77 20.41
CA LYS A 129 22.46 4.34 21.76
C LYS A 129 23.13 3.35 22.73
N ARG A 130 22.85 2.04 22.64
CA ARG A 130 23.52 0.99 23.42
C ARG A 130 24.99 0.77 23.04
N GLY A 131 25.35 0.98 21.77
CA GLY A 131 26.74 0.89 21.31
C GLY A 131 27.66 2.05 21.73
N LYS A 132 27.11 3.23 22.02
CA LYS A 132 27.87 4.40 22.49
C LYS A 132 28.14 4.42 24.00
N GLY A 133 27.30 3.75 24.82
CA GLY A 133 27.44 3.69 26.29
C GLY A 133 28.36 2.59 26.82
N ARG A 134 29.06 1.84 25.94
CA ARG A 134 30.03 0.80 26.29
C ARG A 134 31.50 1.22 26.07
N LYS A 135 31.72 2.46 25.66
CA LYS A 135 33.04 3.09 25.52
C LYS A 135 33.08 4.35 26.40
N SER A 136 33.08 4.15 27.71
CA SER A 136 33.39 5.14 28.74
C SER A 136 33.73 4.40 30.01
#